data_AF-A0A927L1X6-F1
#
_entry.id   AF-A0A927L1X6-F1
#
_cell.length_a   1.000
_cell.length_b   1.000
_cell.length_c   1.000
_cell.angle_alpha   90.00
_cell.angle_beta   90.00
_cell.angle_gamma   90.00
#
_symmetry.space_group_name_H-M   'P 1'
#
loop_
_entity.id
_entity.type
_entity.pdbx_description
1 polymer ?
#
loop_
_entity_poly.entity_id
_entity_poly.type
_entity_poly.pdbx_seq_one_letter_code
_entity_poly.pdbx_strand_id
1 'polypeptide(L)'
;MNPIVRAVTRNGRTHYVEEPAKLPPLTPDEMIMRAVGAATAVVVLGALIWSTVSVGAMLAAVAPAWAAYMIAAVFDLTWIVAMATEYVLRFEPARQKIPKTIGWFALLISMGAIFTHGALLDAKWVGAFGALVSALAKGLWWLMMFATSRRLDKDTQAWLTAELGEVHAKRAEQMAVAKVERERERYAVNQPAEPPQITVSRAMDPPQSAPVQSAVQAPDQLANQIDTSPEPAPVHTANQAARPVQPKDQVTELHRRLKVGEHITKARAAEILGVPESTAYRRLTAAQALLNQYR
;
A
#
# COMPACT_ATOMS: atom_id res chain seq x y z
N MET A 1 11.67 2.92 26.22
CA MET A 1 10.91 2.88 27.49
C MET A 1 10.44 1.45 27.67
N ASN A 2 10.89 0.75 28.70
CA ASN A 2 10.39 -0.60 28.99
C ASN A 2 8.93 -0.51 29.44
N PRO A 3 8.03 -1.41 28.99
CA PRO A 3 6.66 -1.41 29.45
C PRO A 3 6.63 -1.62 30.96
N ILE A 4 5.92 -0.75 31.68
CA ILE A 4 5.70 -0.91 33.11
C ILE A 4 4.65 -2.02 33.23
N VAL A 5 5.12 -3.22 33.57
CA VAL A 5 4.26 -4.38 33.78
C VAL A 5 3.77 -4.34 35.22
N ARG A 6 2.46 -4.18 35.43
CA ARG A 6 1.85 -4.22 36.75
C ARG A 6 1.17 -5.57 36.98
N ALA A 7 1.52 -6.23 38.08
CA ALA A 7 0.81 -7.40 38.54
C ALA A 7 -0.56 -6.97 39.10
N VAL A 8 -1.64 -7.47 38.49
CA VAL A 8 -3.02 -7.28 38.95
C VAL A 8 -3.56 -8.64 39.39
N THR A 9 -3.76 -8.81 40.69
CA THR A 9 -4.36 -10.03 41.25
C THR A 9 -5.85 -9.83 41.47
N ARG A 10 -6.66 -10.68 40.85
CA ARG A 10 -8.11 -10.73 41.04
C ARG A 10 -8.55 -12.18 41.17
N ASN A 11 -9.34 -12.51 42.20
CA ASN A 11 -9.82 -13.87 42.48
C ASN A 11 -8.68 -14.92 42.56
N GLY A 12 -7.57 -14.58 43.23
CA GLY A 12 -6.43 -15.49 43.39
C GLY A 12 -5.60 -15.76 42.12
N ARG A 13 -5.92 -15.12 40.99
CA ARG A 13 -5.12 -15.17 39.77
C ARG A 13 -4.43 -13.83 39.53
N THR A 14 -3.12 -13.87 39.35
CA THR A 14 -2.30 -12.70 39.01
C THR A 14 -2.11 -12.64 37.51
N HIS A 15 -2.61 -11.57 36.90
CA HIS A 15 -2.33 -11.25 35.50
C HIS A 15 -1.32 -10.10 35.45
N TYR A 16 -0.29 -10.27 34.62
CA TYR A 16 0.62 -9.19 34.27
C TYR A 16 -0.05 -8.37 33.18
N VAL A 17 -0.53 -7.18 33.53
CA VAL A 17 -1.14 -6.25 32.59
C VAL A 17 -0.09 -5.20 32.26
N GLU A 18 0.25 -5.07 30.99
CA GLU A 18 1.04 -3.95 30.50
C GLU A 18 0.21 -2.68 30.69
N GLU A 19 0.67 -1.75 31.53
CA GLU A 19 -0.02 -0.47 31.64
C GLU A 19 0.11 0.25 30.30
N PRO A 20 -1.02 0.69 29.69
CA PRO A 20 -0.95 1.45 28.46
C PRO A 20 -0.11 2.71 28.74
N ALA A 21 0.94 2.91 27.95
CA ALA A 21 1.82 4.06 28.09
C ALA A 21 0.96 5.32 28.16
N LYS A 22 1.04 6.05 29.29
CA LYS A 22 0.29 7.28 29.48
C LYS A 22 0.73 8.27 28.40
N LEU A 23 -0.19 8.57 27.47
CA LEU A 23 0.06 9.53 26.41
C LEU A 23 0.50 10.86 27.05
N PRO A 24 1.54 11.52 26.53
CA PRO A 24 1.94 12.83 27.03
C PRO A 24 0.74 13.79 26.95
N PRO A 25 0.60 14.73 27.91
CA PRO A 25 -0.46 15.73 27.84
C PRO A 25 -0.30 16.56 26.56
N LEU A 26 -1.42 17.02 26.02
CA LEU A 26 -1.46 17.86 24.83
C LEU A 26 -0.61 19.10 25.02
N THR A 27 0.28 19.37 24.07
CA THR A 27 1.04 20.62 24.08
C THR A 27 0.13 21.79 23.67
N PRO A 28 0.42 23.03 24.10
CA PRO A 28 -0.34 24.21 23.65
C PRO A 28 -0.42 24.32 22.12
N ASP A 29 0.65 23.96 21.41
CA ASP A 29 0.70 23.92 19.95
C ASP A 29 -0.31 22.93 19.36
N GLU A 30 -0.45 21.74 19.96
CA GLU A 30 -1.43 20.75 19.51
C GLU A 30 -2.86 21.22 19.78
N MET A 31 -3.11 21.95 20.87
CA MET A 31 -4.42 22.55 21.14
C MET A 31 -4.77 23.60 20.08
N ILE A 32 -3.82 24.47 19.73
CA ILE A 32 -4.00 25.48 18.67
C ILE A 32 -4.28 24.79 17.34
N MET A 33 -3.51 23.77 16.98
CA MET A 33 -3.72 23.04 15.72
C MET A 33 -5.08 22.31 15.66
N ARG A 34 -5.56 21.78 16.80
CA ARG A 34 -6.91 21.22 16.89
C ARG A 34 -7.99 22.29 16.73
N ALA A 35 -7.81 23.47 17.33
CA ALA A 35 -8.72 24.59 17.17
C ALA A 35 -8.77 25.09 15.72
N VAL A 36 -7.61 25.22 15.05
CA VAL A 36 -7.52 25.54 13.62
C VAL A 36 -8.22 24.48 12.78
N GLY A 37 -8.06 23.20 13.12
CA GLY A 37 -8.76 22.10 12.46
C GLY A 37 -10.27 22.17 12.61
N ALA A 38 -10.76 22.45 13.81
CA ALA A 38 -12.19 22.63 14.07
C ALA A 38 -12.76 23.85 13.31
N ALA A 39 -12.06 24.99 13.34
CA ALA A 39 -12.46 26.18 12.60
C ALA A 39 -12.49 25.93 11.08
N THR A 40 -11.49 25.23 10.55
CA THR A 40 -11.45 24.82 9.14
C THR A 40 -12.64 23.93 8.78
N ALA A 41 -12.98 22.97 9.64
CA ALA A 41 -14.13 22.11 9.42
C ALA A 41 -15.46 22.89 9.38
N VAL A 42 -15.63 23.89 10.25
CA VAL A 42 -16.81 24.78 10.23
C VAL A 42 -16.90 25.57 8.93
N VAL A 43 -15.78 26.12 8.43
CA VAL A 43 -15.75 26.83 7.15
C VAL A 43 -16.11 25.91 5.99
N VAL A 44 -15.59 24.68 5.98
CA VAL A 44 -15.93 23.67 4.97
C VAL A 44 -17.42 23.30 5.03
N LEU A 45 -18.01 23.15 6.22
CA LEU A 45 -19.45 22.89 6.38
C LEU A 45 -20.31 24.03 5.82
N GLY A 46 -19.93 25.28 6.08
CA GLY A 46 -20.62 26.44 5.51
C GLY A 46 -20.56 26.46 3.97
N ALA A 47 -19.39 26.16 3.41
CA ALA A 47 -19.22 26.06 1.95
C ALA A 47 -20.03 24.92 1.34
N LEU A 48 -20.11 23.77 2.01
CA LEU A 48 -20.93 22.63 1.60
C LEU A 48 -22.41 23.00 1.54
N ILE A 49 -22.96 23.56 2.63
CA ILE A 49 -24.38 23.96 2.67
C ILE A 49 -24.70 24.92 1.52
N TRP A 50 -23.84 25.92 1.29
CA TRP A 50 -24.03 26.88 0.21
C TRP A 50 -23.93 26.25 -1.18
N SER A 51 -22.96 25.35 -1.39
CA SER A 51 -22.78 24.57 -2.62
C SER A 51 -24.02 23.72 -2.91
N THR A 52 -24.49 22.95 -1.92
CA THR A 52 -25.68 22.10 -2.05
C THR A 52 -26.92 22.92 -2.40
N VAL A 53 -27.12 24.07 -1.74
CA VAL A 53 -28.25 24.96 -2.01
C VAL A 53 -28.19 25.51 -3.44
N SER A 54 -27.03 26.01 -3.86
CA SER A 54 -26.84 26.62 -5.19
C SER A 54 -27.00 25.60 -6.33
N VAL A 55 -26.34 24.45 -6.22
CA VAL A 55 -26.40 23.39 -7.25
C VAL A 55 -27.78 22.74 -7.27
N GLY A 56 -28.36 22.46 -6.09
CA GLY A 56 -29.69 21.88 -5.98
C GLY A 56 -30.77 22.79 -6.56
N ALA A 57 -30.73 24.09 -6.27
CA ALA A 57 -31.68 25.06 -6.84
C ALA A 57 -31.55 25.18 -8.36
N MET A 58 -30.33 25.10 -8.91
CA MET A 58 -30.12 25.09 -10.37
C MET A 58 -30.71 23.83 -11.02
N LEU A 59 -30.46 22.66 -10.44
CA LEU A 59 -30.97 21.38 -10.96
C LEU A 59 -32.49 21.24 -10.79
N ALA A 60 -33.07 21.86 -9.77
CA ALA A 60 -34.51 21.87 -9.53
C ALA A 60 -35.30 22.59 -10.65
N ALA A 61 -34.62 23.37 -11.50
CA ALA A 61 -35.23 23.97 -12.69
C ALA A 61 -35.58 22.94 -13.79
N VAL A 62 -34.95 21.75 -13.76
CA VAL A 62 -35.09 20.72 -14.80
C VAL A 62 -35.48 19.34 -14.26
N ALA A 63 -35.46 19.15 -12.94
CA ALA A 63 -35.77 17.89 -12.28
C ALA A 63 -36.57 18.14 -10.98
N PRO A 64 -37.28 17.12 -10.46
CA PRO A 64 -37.95 17.22 -9.16
C PRO A 64 -36.97 17.66 -8.07
N ALA A 65 -37.39 18.63 -7.24
CA ALA A 65 -36.52 19.27 -6.25
C ALA A 65 -35.79 18.25 -5.35
N TRP A 66 -36.49 17.22 -4.87
CA TRP A 66 -35.89 16.19 -4.02
C TRP A 66 -34.72 15.46 -4.72
N ALA A 67 -34.83 15.18 -6.01
CA ALA A 67 -33.78 14.50 -6.78
C ALA A 67 -32.60 15.45 -7.06
N ALA A 68 -32.90 16.71 -7.36
CA ALA A 68 -31.90 17.76 -7.57
C ALA A 68 -30.99 17.96 -6.35
N TYR A 69 -31.57 18.06 -5.15
CA TYR A 69 -30.80 18.20 -3.91
C TYR A 69 -30.03 16.92 -3.55
N MET A 70 -30.57 15.73 -3.85
CA MET A 70 -29.83 14.47 -3.66
C MET A 70 -28.59 14.40 -4.55
N ILE A 71 -28.70 14.80 -5.82
CA ILE A 71 -27.56 14.83 -6.74
C ILE A 71 -26.52 15.87 -6.29
N ALA A 72 -26.96 17.06 -5.85
CA ALA A 72 -26.08 18.07 -5.29
C ALA A 72 -25.32 17.54 -4.06
N ALA A 73 -26.00 16.81 -3.17
CA ALA A 73 -25.36 16.19 -2.01
C ALA A 73 -24.34 15.10 -2.38
N VAL A 74 -24.60 14.28 -3.41
CA VAL A 74 -23.65 13.27 -3.92
C VAL A 74 -22.38 13.94 -4.46
N PHE A 75 -22.53 15.07 -5.15
CA PHE A 75 -21.41 15.84 -5.65
C PHE A 75 -20.55 16.38 -4.50
N ASP A 76 -21.17 16.99 -3.49
CA ASP A 76 -20.48 17.48 -2.30
C ASP A 76 -19.81 16.34 -1.49
N LEU A 77 -20.46 15.18 -1.39
CA LEU A 77 -19.90 14.00 -0.76
C LEU A 77 -18.63 13.51 -1.46
N THR A 78 -18.59 13.57 -2.80
CA THR A 78 -17.40 13.22 -3.59
C THR A 78 -16.23 14.14 -3.22
N TRP A 79 -16.49 15.43 -3.04
CA TRP A 79 -15.48 16.39 -2.61
C TRP A 79 -14.99 16.13 -1.17
N ILE A 80 -15.90 15.83 -0.24
CA ILE A 80 -15.56 15.44 1.14
C ILE A 80 -14.68 14.18 1.16
N VAL A 81 -15.03 13.15 0.38
CA VAL A 81 -14.25 11.91 0.28
C VAL A 81 -12.84 12.19 -0.26
N ALA A 82 -12.73 13.05 -1.28
CA ALA A 82 -11.42 13.46 -1.79
C ALA A 82 -10.58 14.16 -0.72
N MET A 83 -11.16 15.09 0.05
CA MET A 83 -10.49 15.78 1.15
C MET A 83 -10.11 14.83 2.30
N ALA A 84 -11.01 13.95 2.71
CA ALA A 84 -10.74 12.95 3.74
C ALA A 84 -9.58 12.03 3.32
N THR A 85 -9.56 11.61 2.06
CA THR A 85 -8.47 10.80 1.51
C THR A 85 -7.15 11.60 1.46
N GLU A 86 -7.20 12.90 1.13
CA GLU A 86 -6.04 13.80 1.19
C GLU A 86 -5.48 13.93 2.62
N TYR A 87 -6.35 13.93 3.64
CA TYR A 87 -5.94 13.97 5.06
C TYR A 87 -5.29 12.67 5.53
N VAL A 88 -5.83 11.53 5.13
CA VAL A 88 -5.28 10.21 5.47
C VAL A 88 -3.90 10.05 4.84
N LEU A 89 -3.75 10.44 3.57
CA LEU A 89 -2.51 10.31 2.81
C LEU A 89 -1.53 11.47 3.03
N ARG A 90 -1.69 12.28 4.09
CA ARG A 90 -0.88 13.48 4.34
C ARG A 90 0.63 13.22 4.46
N PHE A 91 1.02 12.02 4.87
CA PHE A 91 2.42 11.61 5.00
C PHE A 91 2.96 10.84 3.77
N GLU A 92 2.09 10.52 2.80
CA GLU A 92 2.42 9.78 1.58
C GLU A 92 2.25 10.67 0.32
N PRO A 93 3.21 11.57 0.02
CA PRO A 93 3.07 12.57 -1.04
C PRO A 93 2.93 11.95 -2.44
N ALA A 94 3.41 10.72 -2.65
CA ALA A 94 3.22 10.01 -3.91
C ALA A 94 1.75 9.65 -4.15
N ARG A 95 1.06 9.13 -3.12
CA ARG A 95 -0.35 8.72 -3.20
C ARG A 95 -1.31 9.90 -3.07
N GLN A 96 -0.90 10.97 -2.39
CA GLN A 96 -1.72 12.16 -2.16
C GLN A 96 -2.03 12.95 -3.45
N LYS A 97 -1.23 12.81 -4.51
CA LYS A 97 -1.40 13.58 -5.76
C LYS A 97 -2.78 13.40 -6.38
N ILE A 98 -3.27 12.17 -6.44
CA ILE A 98 -4.55 11.85 -7.11
C ILE A 98 -5.73 12.48 -6.36
N PRO A 99 -5.93 12.24 -5.04
CA PRO A 99 -6.98 12.89 -4.27
C PRO A 99 -6.92 14.41 -4.33
N LYS A 100 -5.70 14.98 -4.31
CA LYS A 100 -5.52 16.43 -4.42
C LYS A 100 -6.03 16.96 -5.76
N THR A 101 -5.64 16.34 -6.87
CA THR A 101 -6.11 16.74 -8.21
C THR A 101 -7.62 16.59 -8.35
N ILE A 102 -8.19 15.48 -7.87
CA ILE A 102 -9.65 15.27 -7.89
C ILE A 102 -10.36 16.34 -7.06
N GLY A 103 -9.86 16.66 -5.87
CA GLY A 103 -10.42 17.68 -5.00
C GLY A 103 -10.41 19.09 -5.64
N TRP A 104 -9.34 19.44 -6.36
CA TRP A 104 -9.28 20.69 -7.12
C TRP A 104 -10.21 20.71 -8.34
N PHE A 105 -10.33 19.57 -9.04
CA PHE A 105 -11.24 19.46 -10.18
C PHE A 105 -12.71 19.57 -9.75
N ALA A 106 -13.09 18.87 -8.69
CA ALA A 106 -14.42 18.99 -8.08
C ALA A 106 -14.71 20.43 -7.63
N LEU A 107 -13.73 21.11 -7.03
CA LEU A 107 -13.87 22.53 -6.67
C LEU A 107 -14.16 23.42 -7.89
N LEU A 108 -13.42 23.25 -8.99
CA LEU A 108 -13.65 24.05 -10.21
C LEU A 108 -15.06 23.85 -10.76
N ILE A 109 -15.56 22.61 -10.76
CA ILE A 109 -16.92 22.30 -11.19
C ILE A 109 -17.94 22.99 -10.26
N SER A 110 -17.74 22.91 -8.94
CA SER A 110 -18.61 23.55 -7.95
C SER A 110 -18.66 25.07 -8.16
N MET A 111 -17.51 25.71 -8.30
CA MET A 111 -17.40 27.14 -8.56
C MET A 111 -18.12 27.55 -9.85
N GLY A 112 -17.96 26.76 -10.92
CA GLY A 112 -18.67 26.99 -12.18
C GLY A 112 -20.19 26.90 -12.02
N ALA A 113 -20.67 25.90 -11.29
CA ALA A 113 -22.10 25.73 -11.02
C ALA A 113 -22.68 26.87 -10.17
N ILE A 114 -22.00 27.26 -9.09
CA ILE A 114 -22.42 28.38 -8.20
C ILE A 114 -22.43 29.71 -8.97
N PHE A 115 -21.41 29.96 -9.77
CA PHE A 115 -21.35 31.17 -10.61
C PHE A 115 -22.48 31.20 -11.62
N THR A 116 -22.73 30.09 -12.30
CA THR A 116 -23.83 29.97 -13.28
C THR A 116 -25.18 30.16 -12.60
N HIS A 117 -25.39 29.60 -11.42
CA HIS A 117 -26.61 29.79 -10.63
C HIS A 117 -26.83 31.28 -10.28
N GLY A 118 -25.79 31.98 -9.81
CA GLY A 118 -25.89 33.42 -9.54
C GLY A 118 -26.16 34.24 -10.81
N ALA A 119 -25.59 33.85 -11.95
CA ALA A 119 -25.85 34.51 -13.23
C ALA A 119 -27.30 34.32 -13.72
N LEU A 120 -27.89 33.15 -13.50
CA LEU A 120 -29.30 32.88 -13.83
C LEU A 120 -30.28 33.67 -12.96
N LEU A 121 -29.90 34.02 -11.73
CA LEU A 121 -30.69 34.86 -10.82
C LEU A 121 -30.45 36.37 -11.00
N ASP A 122 -29.73 36.78 -12.05
CA ASP A 122 -29.21 38.14 -12.28
C ASP A 122 -28.39 38.72 -11.11
N ALA A 123 -27.92 37.84 -10.22
CA ALA A 123 -27.13 38.12 -9.03
C ALA A 123 -25.69 37.61 -9.21
N LYS A 124 -25.07 38.00 -10.33
CA LYS A 124 -23.74 37.51 -10.76
C LYS A 124 -22.66 37.66 -9.66
N TRP A 125 -22.70 38.78 -8.93
CA TRP A 125 -21.79 39.04 -7.81
C TRP A 125 -21.98 38.08 -6.64
N VAL A 126 -23.23 37.72 -6.32
CA VAL A 126 -23.54 36.76 -5.26
C VAL A 126 -23.02 35.37 -5.64
N GLY A 127 -23.20 34.96 -6.90
CA GLY A 127 -22.60 33.71 -7.42
C GLY A 127 -21.08 33.72 -7.38
N ALA A 128 -20.45 34.84 -7.74
CA ALA A 128 -18.99 34.98 -7.70
C ALA A 128 -18.43 34.89 -6.27
N PHE A 129 -19.04 35.60 -5.31
CA PHE A 129 -18.64 35.51 -3.90
C PHE A 129 -18.91 34.11 -3.33
N GLY A 130 -20.02 33.47 -3.69
CA GLY A 130 -20.30 32.09 -3.30
C GLY A 130 -19.23 31.11 -3.81
N ALA A 131 -18.80 31.24 -5.06
CA ALA A 131 -17.70 30.44 -5.61
C ALA A 131 -16.36 30.71 -4.88
N LEU A 132 -16.11 31.98 -4.51
CA LEU A 132 -14.91 32.36 -3.76
C LEU A 132 -14.87 31.72 -2.37
N VAL A 133 -16.02 31.58 -1.70
CA VAL A 133 -16.10 30.91 -0.39
C VAL A 133 -15.64 29.45 -0.48
N SER A 134 -16.03 28.73 -1.54
CA SER A 134 -15.56 27.35 -1.78
C SER A 134 -14.04 27.29 -2.00
N ALA A 135 -13.48 28.26 -2.74
CA ALA A 135 -12.04 28.36 -2.94
C ALA A 135 -11.29 28.65 -1.63
N LEU A 136 -11.82 29.54 -0.79
CA LEU A 136 -11.27 29.84 0.53
C LEU A 136 -11.34 28.63 1.47
N ALA A 137 -12.45 27.88 1.46
CA ALA A 137 -12.59 26.66 2.26
C ALA A 137 -11.54 25.61 1.87
N LYS A 138 -11.36 25.35 0.57
CA LYS A 138 -10.31 24.43 0.11
C LYS A 138 -8.90 24.95 0.39
N GLY A 139 -8.69 26.26 0.25
CA GLY A 139 -7.43 26.93 0.54
C GLY A 139 -7.04 26.80 2.01
N LEU A 140 -7.99 27.03 2.92
CA LEU A 140 -7.78 26.90 4.35
C LEU A 140 -7.48 25.45 4.75
N TRP A 141 -8.20 24.48 4.15
CA TRP A 141 -7.88 23.07 4.31
C TRP A 141 -6.47 22.72 3.84
N TRP A 142 -6.10 23.20 2.66
CA TRP A 142 -4.77 22.95 2.11
C TRP A 142 -3.68 23.57 2.98
N LEU A 143 -3.90 24.78 3.50
CA LEU A 143 -2.99 25.45 4.42
C LEU A 143 -2.84 24.68 5.74
N MET A 144 -3.96 24.22 6.32
CA MET A 144 -3.96 23.37 7.51
C MET A 144 -3.17 22.07 7.27
N MET A 145 -3.35 21.43 6.11
CA MET A 145 -2.57 20.25 5.74
C MET A 145 -1.10 20.58 5.63
N PHE A 146 -0.75 21.70 5.00
CA PHE A 146 0.64 22.13 4.87
C PHE A 146 1.29 22.38 6.23
N ALA A 147 0.58 23.02 7.17
CA ALA A 147 1.06 23.30 8.52
C ALA A 147 1.22 22.04 9.38
N THR A 148 0.33 21.07 9.22
CA THR A 148 0.36 19.81 10.00
C THR A 148 1.25 18.73 9.38
N SER A 149 1.53 18.82 8.08
CA SER A 149 2.41 17.89 7.36
C SER A 149 3.85 18.39 7.43
N ARG A 150 4.55 18.13 8.54
CA ARG A 150 6.01 18.28 8.56
C ARG A 150 6.60 17.35 7.49
N ARG A 151 7.32 17.90 6.52
CA ARG A 151 8.06 17.09 5.55
C ARG A 151 9.13 16.33 6.31
N LEU A 152 8.98 15.02 6.41
CA LEU A 152 10.02 14.15 6.94
C LEU A 152 11.23 14.22 6.01
N ASP A 153 12.43 14.04 6.56
CA ASP A 153 13.62 13.85 5.75
C ASP A 153 13.43 12.61 4.84
N LYS A 154 14.10 12.60 3.68
CA LYS A 154 13.93 11.55 2.67
C LYS A 154 14.18 10.15 3.24
N ASP A 155 15.17 10.02 4.13
CA ASP A 155 15.52 8.73 4.70
C ASP A 155 14.46 8.27 5.72
N THR A 156 13.96 9.19 6.55
CA THR A 156 12.85 8.89 7.48
C THR A 156 11.56 8.57 6.74
N GLN A 157 11.30 9.25 5.62
CA GLN A 157 10.13 8.98 4.80
C GLN A 157 10.23 7.60 4.11
N ALA A 158 11.41 7.22 3.62
CA ALA A 158 11.64 5.89 3.05
C ALA A 158 11.47 4.79 4.11
N TRP A 159 12.01 5.00 5.31
CA TRP A 159 11.83 4.09 6.43
C TRP A 159 10.35 3.95 6.84
N LEU A 160 9.63 5.07 7.03
CA LEU A 160 8.21 5.04 7.38
C LEU A 160 7.37 4.36 6.29
N THR A 161 7.71 4.59 5.02
CA THR A 161 7.02 3.94 3.89
C THR A 161 7.26 2.43 3.89
N ALA A 162 8.46 1.98 4.25
CA ALA A 162 8.77 0.55 4.40
C ALA A 162 7.98 -0.05 5.57
N GLU A 163 7.99 0.60 6.74
CA GLU A 163 7.29 0.15 7.95
C GLU A 163 5.77 0.08 7.73
N LEU A 164 5.17 1.13 7.18
CA LEU A 164 3.75 1.13 6.81
C LEU A 164 3.46 0.08 5.73
N GLY A 165 4.37 -0.11 4.78
CA GLY A 165 4.29 -1.15 3.77
C GLY A 165 4.18 -2.54 4.38
N GLU A 166 5.00 -2.85 5.39
CA GLU A 166 4.93 -4.12 6.12
C GLU A 166 3.61 -4.30 6.88
N VAL A 167 3.14 -3.26 7.58
CA VAL A 167 1.86 -3.31 8.30
C VAL A 167 0.69 -3.48 7.34
N HIS A 168 0.70 -2.76 6.21
CA HIS A 168 -0.32 -2.90 5.17
C HIS A 168 -0.27 -4.28 4.50
N ALA A 169 0.92 -4.83 4.28
CA ALA A 169 1.09 -6.18 3.75
C ALA A 169 0.53 -7.23 4.71
N LYS A 170 0.88 -7.17 6.01
CA LYS A 170 0.32 -8.06 7.04
C LYS A 170 -1.20 -7.95 7.13
N ARG A 171 -1.76 -6.74 7.05
CA ARG A 171 -3.21 -6.54 7.03
C ARG A 171 -3.86 -7.12 5.77
N ALA A 172 -3.25 -6.94 4.61
CA ALA A 172 -3.73 -7.50 3.35
C ALA A 172 -3.70 -9.03 3.37
N GLU A 173 -2.64 -9.62 3.93
CA GLU A 173 -2.50 -11.05 4.15
C GLU A 173 -3.61 -11.58 5.06
N GLN A 174 -3.84 -10.94 6.22
CA GLN A 174 -4.94 -11.33 7.13
C GLN A 174 -6.31 -11.28 6.44
N MET A 175 -6.58 -10.24 5.64
CA MET A 175 -7.82 -10.15 4.87
C MET A 175 -7.92 -11.23 3.79
N ALA A 176 -6.82 -11.57 3.14
CA ALA A 176 -6.77 -12.62 2.13
C ALA A 176 -6.98 -14.00 2.73
N VAL A 177 -6.33 -14.31 3.86
CA VAL A 177 -6.52 -15.56 4.61
C VAL A 177 -7.96 -15.69 5.08
N ALA A 178 -8.52 -14.66 5.71
CA ALA A 178 -9.92 -14.67 6.14
C ALA A 178 -10.90 -14.87 4.96
N LYS A 179 -10.57 -14.35 3.77
CA LYS A 179 -11.35 -14.59 2.56
C LYS A 179 -11.24 -16.04 2.08
N VAL A 180 -10.04 -16.62 2.09
CA VAL A 180 -9.80 -18.03 1.73
C VAL A 180 -10.51 -18.97 2.69
N GLU A 181 -10.47 -18.70 4.00
CA GLU A 181 -11.17 -19.50 5.01
C GLU A 181 -12.68 -19.48 4.80
N ARG A 182 -13.28 -18.30 4.59
CA ARG A 182 -14.71 -18.18 4.26
C ARG A 182 -15.10 -18.94 2.99
N GLU A 183 -14.26 -18.91 1.97
CA GLU A 183 -14.51 -19.68 0.75
C GLU A 183 -14.35 -21.19 1.00
N ARG A 184 -13.35 -21.63 1.78
CA ARG A 184 -13.19 -23.04 2.18
C ARG A 184 -14.39 -23.56 2.96
N GLU A 185 -14.91 -22.78 3.90
CA GLU A 185 -16.14 -23.12 4.65
C GLU A 185 -17.34 -23.26 3.70
N ARG A 186 -17.49 -22.34 2.75
CA ARG A 186 -18.53 -22.44 1.70
C ARG A 186 -18.37 -23.69 0.85
N TYR A 187 -17.15 -24.06 0.48
CA TYR A 187 -16.89 -25.30 -0.25
C TYR A 187 -17.17 -26.55 0.60
N ALA A 188 -16.82 -26.55 1.89
CA ALA A 188 -17.08 -27.67 2.80
C ALA A 188 -18.58 -27.88 3.04
N VAL A 189 -19.37 -26.80 3.20
CA VAL A 189 -20.83 -26.88 3.34
C VAL A 189 -21.50 -27.39 2.05
N ASN A 190 -20.94 -27.05 0.89
CA ASN A 190 -21.47 -27.43 -0.42
C ASN A 190 -20.83 -28.72 -0.98
N GLN A 191 -20.01 -29.43 -0.20
CA GLN A 191 -19.53 -30.75 -0.63
C GLN A 191 -20.72 -31.72 -0.61
N PRO A 192 -21.07 -32.35 -1.75
CA PRO A 192 -22.05 -33.43 -1.74
C PRO A 192 -21.51 -34.56 -0.85
N ALA A 193 -22.36 -35.07 0.04
CA ALA A 193 -22.01 -36.20 0.90
C ALA A 193 -21.43 -37.33 0.04
N GLU A 194 -20.20 -37.73 0.34
CA GLU A 194 -19.55 -38.84 -0.34
C GLU A 194 -20.45 -40.07 -0.19
N PRO A 195 -20.92 -40.70 -1.29
CA PRO A 195 -21.80 -41.85 -1.18
C PRO A 195 -21.07 -42.94 -0.39
N PRO A 196 -21.73 -43.61 0.56
CA PRO A 196 -21.08 -44.58 1.42
C PRO A 196 -20.39 -45.63 0.55
N GLN A 197 -19.07 -45.75 0.68
CA GLN A 197 -18.35 -46.84 0.04
C GLN A 197 -18.81 -48.14 0.69
N ILE A 198 -19.68 -48.85 -0.03
CA ILE A 198 -20.06 -50.21 0.33
C ILE A 198 -18.80 -51.06 0.13
N THR A 199 -18.05 -51.27 1.20
CA THR A 199 -17.00 -52.30 1.25
C THR A 199 -17.70 -53.65 1.14
N VAL A 200 -17.83 -54.16 -0.08
CA VAL A 200 -18.20 -55.54 -0.31
C VAL A 200 -17.01 -56.40 0.12
N SER A 201 -17.02 -56.87 1.37
CA SER A 201 -16.17 -57.97 1.82
C SER A 201 -16.52 -59.19 0.97
N ARG A 202 -15.77 -59.41 -0.10
CA ARG A 202 -15.75 -60.70 -0.80
C ARG A 202 -15.05 -61.69 0.12
N ALA A 203 -15.85 -62.43 0.90
CA ALA A 203 -15.41 -63.67 1.49
C ALA A 203 -14.98 -64.61 0.36
N MET A 204 -13.69 -64.94 0.30
CA MET A 204 -13.15 -65.93 -0.60
C MET A 204 -12.51 -67.00 0.27
N ASP A 205 -13.20 -68.14 0.39
CA ASP A 205 -12.67 -69.35 1.03
C ASP A 205 -11.44 -69.86 0.26
N PRO A 206 -10.43 -70.41 0.96
CA PRO A 206 -9.15 -70.77 0.36
C PRO A 206 -9.15 -72.22 -0.18
N PRO A 207 -8.37 -72.50 -1.23
CA PRO A 207 -7.80 -73.83 -1.43
C PRO A 207 -6.29 -73.85 -1.17
N GLN A 208 -5.87 -74.79 -0.34
CA GLN A 208 -4.48 -75.18 -0.07
C GLN A 208 -3.77 -75.72 -1.32
N SER A 209 -2.46 -75.46 -1.46
CA SER A 209 -1.39 -76.49 -1.65
C SER A 209 -0.01 -75.91 -1.99
N ALA A 210 0.92 -76.06 -1.03
CA ALA A 210 2.34 -76.45 -1.14
C ALA A 210 3.44 -75.56 -1.82
N PRO A 211 4.72 -75.71 -1.40
CA PRO A 211 5.73 -74.64 -1.33
C PRO A 211 6.92 -74.79 -2.30
N VAL A 212 7.63 -73.69 -2.58
CA VAL A 212 9.03 -73.76 -3.08
C VAL A 212 9.89 -72.73 -2.34
N GLN A 213 10.82 -73.26 -1.55
CA GLN A 213 12.00 -72.57 -1.02
C GLN A 213 13.12 -72.57 -2.06
N SER A 214 13.90 -71.49 -2.12
CA SER A 214 15.36 -71.47 -2.32
C SER A 214 15.84 -70.03 -2.01
N ALA A 215 16.37 -69.77 -0.82
CA ALA A 215 17.80 -69.88 -0.44
C ALA A 215 18.62 -68.69 -0.98
N VAL A 216 18.83 -67.64 -0.16
CA VAL A 216 20.03 -67.38 0.67
C VAL A 216 21.17 -66.69 -0.11
N GLN A 217 21.44 -65.42 0.22
CA GLN A 217 22.79 -64.95 0.59
C GLN A 217 22.72 -63.52 1.16
N ALA A 218 23.27 -63.37 2.36
CA ALA A 218 23.68 -62.13 3.02
C ALA A 218 25.20 -62.22 3.27
N PRO A 219 25.80 -61.32 4.07
CA PRO A 219 26.30 -59.98 3.77
C PRO A 219 27.85 -59.90 3.86
N ASP A 220 28.47 -58.79 3.45
CA ASP A 220 29.52 -58.06 4.22
C ASP A 220 30.51 -57.20 3.41
N GLN A 221 30.82 -56.04 4.02
CA GLN A 221 32.13 -55.34 4.11
C GLN A 221 32.78 -54.60 2.92
N LEU A 222 32.92 -53.27 3.05
CA LEU A 222 34.13 -52.49 3.45
C LEU A 222 33.89 -51.00 3.07
N ALA A 223 33.78 -50.05 4.01
CA ALA A 223 34.83 -49.34 4.74
C ALA A 223 35.42 -48.08 4.03
N ASN A 224 35.36 -46.98 4.77
CA ASN A 224 36.25 -45.80 4.80
C ASN A 224 36.29 -44.81 3.61
N GLN A 225 35.82 -43.57 3.85
CA GLN A 225 36.72 -42.46 4.24
C GLN A 225 35.95 -41.19 4.62
N ILE A 226 36.18 -40.73 5.85
CA ILE A 226 35.95 -39.37 6.35
C ILE A 226 37.36 -38.78 6.50
N ASP A 227 37.63 -37.58 5.97
CA ASP A 227 38.65 -36.65 6.48
C ASP A 227 38.41 -35.28 5.81
N THR A 228 37.89 -34.30 6.55
CA THR A 228 38.56 -33.23 7.32
C THR A 228 39.01 -32.01 6.49
N SER A 229 38.54 -30.86 7.00
CA SER A 229 38.83 -29.49 6.57
C SER A 229 40.29 -29.11 6.86
N PRO A 230 40.83 -28.10 6.14
CA PRO A 230 41.38 -26.97 6.88
C PRO A 230 41.04 -25.59 6.29
N GLU A 231 40.72 -24.67 7.20
CA GLU A 231 40.72 -23.19 7.05
C GLU A 231 41.96 -22.63 7.81
N PRO A 232 42.40 -21.36 7.68
CA PRO A 232 42.64 -20.45 6.53
C PRO A 232 44.11 -19.95 6.48
N ALA A 233 44.54 -19.29 5.39
CA ALA A 233 45.73 -18.41 5.40
C ALA A 233 45.68 -17.34 4.28
N PRO A 234 46.35 -16.18 4.44
CA PRO A 234 45.89 -14.86 4.01
C PRO A 234 46.48 -14.38 2.66
N VAL A 235 45.79 -13.48 1.97
CA VAL A 235 46.40 -12.67 0.90
C VAL A 235 45.97 -11.19 1.01
N HIS A 236 46.82 -10.39 1.64
CA HIS A 236 46.97 -8.94 1.40
C HIS A 236 47.94 -8.79 0.21
N THR A 237 47.93 -7.83 -0.73
CA THR A 237 47.18 -6.59 -1.01
C THR A 237 47.41 -6.27 -2.49
N ALA A 238 46.40 -5.85 -3.24
CA ALA A 238 46.60 -4.98 -4.40
C ALA A 238 45.46 -3.95 -4.41
N ASN A 239 45.75 -2.86 -3.73
CA ASN A 239 44.96 -1.65 -3.66
C ASN A 239 44.96 -0.98 -5.04
N GLN A 240 43.96 -1.25 -5.88
CA GLN A 240 43.53 -0.33 -6.93
C GLN A 240 42.15 0.17 -6.55
N ALA A 241 42.12 1.40 -6.04
CA ALA A 241 40.92 2.16 -5.76
C ALA A 241 40.11 2.35 -7.05
N ALA A 242 39.22 1.40 -7.36
CA ALA A 242 38.13 1.61 -8.30
C ALA A 242 37.10 2.48 -7.59
N ARG A 243 37.06 3.77 -7.95
CA ARG A 243 36.00 4.71 -7.54
C ARG A 243 34.63 4.01 -7.64
N PRO A 244 33.70 4.21 -6.69
CA PRO A 244 32.32 3.77 -6.89
C PRO A 244 31.76 4.49 -8.12
N VAL A 245 31.74 3.80 -9.26
CA VAL A 245 31.13 4.28 -10.50
C VAL A 245 29.66 4.49 -10.19
N GLN A 246 29.15 5.70 -10.38
CA GLN A 246 27.78 6.02 -10.03
C GLN A 246 26.81 5.14 -10.84
N PRO A 247 25.67 4.71 -10.28
CA PRO A 247 24.70 3.87 -10.98
C PRO A 247 24.23 4.43 -12.33
N LYS A 248 24.25 5.76 -12.50
CA LYS A 248 23.90 6.44 -13.76
C LYS A 248 24.90 6.17 -14.88
N ASP A 249 26.18 6.06 -14.57
CA ASP A 249 27.24 5.82 -15.56
C ASP A 249 27.15 4.38 -16.10
N GLN A 250 26.73 3.44 -15.26
CA GLN A 250 26.54 2.03 -15.59
C GLN A 250 25.35 1.77 -16.53
N VAL A 251 24.24 2.49 -16.34
CA VAL A 251 23.08 2.43 -17.26
C VAL A 251 23.41 3.10 -18.59
N THR A 252 24.18 4.19 -18.57
CA THR A 252 24.60 4.91 -19.78
C THR A 252 25.54 4.06 -20.65
N GLU A 253 26.46 3.32 -20.03
CA GLU A 253 27.34 2.38 -20.73
C GLU A 253 26.56 1.22 -21.37
N LEU A 254 25.59 0.63 -20.65
CA LEU A 254 24.72 -0.41 -21.23
C LEU A 254 23.84 0.14 -22.37
N HIS A 255 23.31 1.35 -22.23
CA HIS A 255 22.53 2.00 -23.28
C HIS A 255 23.36 2.28 -24.54
N ARG A 256 24.62 2.73 -24.38
CA ARG A 256 25.54 2.94 -25.49
C ARG A 256 25.78 1.65 -26.28
N ARG A 257 25.99 0.52 -25.60
CA ARG A 257 26.22 -0.79 -26.25
C ARG A 257 24.98 -1.36 -26.92
N LEU A 258 23.80 -1.21 -26.30
CA LEU A 258 22.53 -1.58 -26.92
C LEU A 258 22.23 -0.76 -28.19
N LYS A 259 22.63 0.52 -28.23
CA LYS A 259 22.48 1.37 -29.42
C LYS A 259 23.38 0.94 -30.60
N VAL A 260 24.50 0.28 -30.31
CA VAL A 260 25.40 -0.30 -31.31
C VAL A 260 24.89 -1.66 -31.84
N GLY A 261 23.77 -2.17 -31.28
CA GLY A 261 23.13 -3.40 -31.73
C GLY A 261 23.62 -4.67 -31.02
N GLU A 262 24.35 -4.54 -29.91
CA GLU A 262 24.86 -5.68 -29.15
C GLU A 262 23.73 -6.34 -28.34
N HIS A 263 23.55 -7.66 -28.49
CA HIS A 263 22.60 -8.43 -27.67
C HIS A 263 23.23 -8.80 -26.32
N ILE A 264 22.91 -8.04 -25.28
CA ILE A 264 23.45 -8.24 -23.93
C ILE A 264 22.49 -9.11 -23.10
N THR A 265 22.97 -10.29 -22.66
CA THR A 265 22.25 -11.18 -21.73
C THR A 265 22.48 -10.76 -20.26
N LYS A 266 21.68 -11.31 -19.33
CA LYS A 266 21.77 -10.97 -17.89
C LYS A 266 23.15 -11.27 -17.29
N ALA A 267 23.71 -12.44 -17.61
CA ALA A 267 25.04 -12.85 -17.16
C ALA A 267 26.14 -11.94 -17.74
N ARG A 268 26.02 -11.56 -19.01
CA ARG A 268 26.97 -10.66 -19.66
C ARG A 268 26.92 -9.23 -19.10
N ALA A 269 25.73 -8.76 -18.73
CA ALA A 269 25.57 -7.46 -18.05
C ALA A 269 26.21 -7.46 -16.65
N ALA A 270 26.19 -8.59 -15.94
CA ALA A 270 26.82 -8.74 -14.63
C ALA A 270 28.35 -8.68 -14.73
N GLU A 271 28.90 -9.36 -15.74
CA GLU A 271 30.33 -9.37 -16.07
C GLU A 271 30.83 -7.96 -16.47
N ILE A 272 30.11 -7.27 -17.36
CA ILE A 272 30.47 -5.91 -17.82
C ILE A 272 30.46 -4.91 -16.66
N LEU A 273 29.51 -5.05 -15.73
CA LEU A 273 29.32 -4.09 -14.66
C LEU A 273 30.05 -4.46 -13.36
N GLY A 274 30.60 -5.68 -13.25
CA GLY A 274 31.21 -6.19 -12.02
C GLY A 274 30.24 -6.22 -10.83
N VAL A 275 28.93 -6.43 -11.09
CA VAL A 275 27.89 -6.44 -10.05
C VAL A 275 27.06 -7.73 -10.08
N PRO A 276 26.39 -8.11 -8.98
CA PRO A 276 25.53 -9.29 -8.94
C PRO A 276 24.45 -9.26 -10.03
N GLU A 277 24.11 -10.44 -10.59
CA GLU A 277 23.18 -10.56 -11.73
C GLU A 277 21.83 -9.89 -11.51
N SER A 278 21.31 -9.92 -10.28
CA SER A 278 20.05 -9.28 -9.91
C SER A 278 20.11 -7.74 -10.08
N THR A 279 21.26 -7.14 -9.77
CA THR A 279 21.49 -5.70 -9.92
C THR A 279 21.78 -5.34 -11.39
N ALA A 280 22.52 -6.18 -12.09
CA ALA A 280 22.80 -6.02 -13.52
C ALA A 280 21.52 -6.08 -14.37
N TYR A 281 20.60 -7.00 -14.04
CA TYR A 281 19.33 -7.14 -14.75
C TYR A 281 18.43 -5.90 -14.60
N ARG A 282 18.34 -5.32 -13.39
CA ARG A 282 17.59 -4.07 -13.17
C ARG A 282 18.15 -2.91 -14.00
N ARG A 283 19.47 -2.81 -14.11
CA ARG A 283 20.15 -1.76 -14.88
C ARG A 283 20.02 -1.95 -16.39
N LEU A 284 20.06 -3.19 -16.85
CA LEU A 284 19.82 -3.53 -18.26
C LEU A 284 18.37 -3.21 -18.67
N THR A 285 17.40 -3.49 -17.80
CA THR A 285 15.98 -3.15 -18.04
C THR A 285 15.79 -1.63 -18.15
N ALA A 286 16.46 -0.86 -17.28
CA ALA A 286 16.43 0.61 -17.35
C ALA A 286 17.10 1.15 -18.63
N ALA A 287 18.19 0.55 -19.08
CA ALA A 287 18.86 0.91 -20.33
C ALA A 287 18.00 0.61 -21.58
N GLN A 288 17.27 -0.52 -21.59
CA GLN A 288 16.33 -0.86 -22.65
C GLN A 288 15.13 0.10 -22.69
N ALA A 289 14.62 0.52 -21.53
CA ALA A 289 13.55 1.51 -21.45
C ALA A 289 13.96 2.86 -22.06
N LEU A 290 15.21 3.30 -21.85
CA LEU A 290 15.74 4.52 -22.49
C LEU A 290 15.86 4.38 -24.00
N LEU A 291 16.27 3.20 -24.51
CA LEU A 291 16.38 2.97 -25.95
C LEU A 291 15.01 3.03 -26.66
N ASN A 292 13.96 2.53 -26.00
CA ASN A 292 12.58 2.57 -26.54
C ASN A 292 11.95 3.97 -26.48
N GLN A 293 12.46 4.88 -25.66
CA GLN A 293 11.93 6.25 -25.53
C GLN A 293 12.40 7.17 -26.67
N TYR A 294 13.48 6.82 -27.36
CA TYR A 294 14.09 7.61 -28.45
C TYR A 294 13.97 6.94 -29.83
N ARG A 295 13.07 5.97 -29.97
CA ARG A 295 12.77 5.26 -31.22
C ARG A 295 11.40 5.69 -31.73
#